data_AF-A0A662CMA4-F1
#
_entry.id   AF-A0A662CMA4-F1
#
_cell.length_a   1.000
_cell.length_b   1.000
_cell.length_c   1.000
_cell.angle_alpha   90.00
_cell.angle_beta   90.00
_cell.angle_gamma   90.00
#
_symmetry.space_group_name_H-M   'P 1'
#
loop_
_entity.id
_entity.type
_entity.pdbx_description
1 polymer ?
#
loop_
_entity_poly.entity_id
_entity_poly.type
_entity_poly.pdbx_seq_one_letter_code
_entity_poly.pdbx_strand_id
1 'polypeptide(L)' 'MMMPFKLTNNDTLVFLDQRRLPWEEKYVTCGTAEEVAQAIREMVVRG' A
#
# COMPACT_ATOMS: atom_id res chain seq x y z
N MET A 1 -4.16 -4.08 -15.75
CA MET A 1 -2.86 -4.24 -15.05
C MET A 1 -3.07 -3.73 -13.63
N MET A 2 -2.86 -4.57 -12.62
CA MET A 2 -3.06 -4.17 -11.22
C MET A 2 -1.83 -3.38 -10.76
N MET A 3 -2.03 -2.18 -10.20
CA MET A 3 -0.92 -1.36 -9.69
C MET A 3 -0.72 -1.63 -8.19
N PRO A 4 0.42 -2.18 -7.76
CA PRO A 4 0.66 -2.51 -6.35
C PRO A 4 0.85 -1.25 -5.49
N PHE A 5 1.25 -0.14 -6.09
CA PHE A 5 1.37 1.15 -5.42
C PHE A 5 1.13 2.33 -6.39
N LYS A 6 0.79 3.49 -5.84
CA LYS A 6 0.77 4.78 -6.55
C LYS A 6 1.10 5.93 -5.60
N LEU A 7 1.73 6.98 -6.12
CA LEU A 7 1.92 8.25 -5.42
C LEU A 7 0.79 9.22 -5.80
N THR A 8 0.23 9.94 -4.84
CA THR A 8 -0.77 10.98 -5.09
C THR A 8 -0.13 12.36 -5.24
N ASN A 9 -0.90 13.34 -5.70
CA ASN A 9 -0.46 14.74 -5.79
C ASN A 9 -0.21 15.41 -4.43
N ASN A 10 -0.60 14.76 -3.33
CA ASN A 10 -0.42 15.26 -1.96
C ASN A 10 0.69 14.50 -1.23
N ASP A 11 1.70 14.02 -1.96
CA ASP A 11 2.85 13.26 -1.44
C ASP A 11 2.47 12.06 -0.56
N THR A 12 1.31 11.46 -0.81
CA THR A 12 0.83 10.28 -0.09
C THR A 12 1.04 9.03 -0.93
N LEU A 13 1.69 8.01 -0.36
CA LEU A 13 1.86 6.72 -1.00
C LEU A 13 0.63 5.84 -0.73
N VAL A 14 0.08 5.23 -1.76
CA VAL A 14 -1.08 4.35 -1.66
C VAL A 14 -0.68 2.94 -2.09
N PHE A 15 -0.81 1.98 -1.19
CA PHE A 15 -0.56 0.57 -1.45
C PHE A 15 -1.85 -0.20 -1.68
N LEU A 16 -1.79 -1.20 -2.56
CA LEU A 16 -2.76 -2.28 -2.58
C LEU A 16 -2.45 -3.25 -1.44
N ASP A 17 -3.42 -3.53 -0.57
CA ASP A 17 -3.27 -4.48 0.55
C ASP A 17 -3.27 -5.93 0.03
N GLN A 18 -2.08 -6.42 -0.31
CA GLN A 18 -1.87 -7.76 -0.86
C GLN A 18 -2.21 -8.89 0.12
N ARG A 19 -2.47 -8.61 1.40
CA ARG A 19 -2.93 -9.61 2.38
C ARG A 19 -4.38 -10.02 2.15
N ARG A 20 -5.15 -9.16 1.48
CA ARG A 20 -6.59 -9.35 1.21
C ARG A 20 -6.88 -10.02 -0.12
N LEU A 21 -5.90 -10.04 -1.03
CA LEU A 21 -6.03 -10.70 -2.30
C LEU A 21 -6.07 -12.23 -2.13
N PRO A 22 -6.83 -12.95 -2.99
CA PRO A 22 -7.63 -12.45 -4.12
C PRO A 22 -9.05 -12.01 -3.74
N TRP A 23 -9.42 -12.02 -2.45
CA TRP A 23 -10.80 -11.89 -2.01
C TRP A 23 -11.32 -10.46 -1.99
N GLU A 24 -10.46 -9.49 -1.67
CA GLU A 24 -10.84 -8.08 -1.55
C GLU A 24 -9.72 -7.17 -2.08
N GLU A 25 -10.06 -6.26 -2.97
CA GLU A 25 -9.17 -5.19 -3.43
C GLU A 25 -9.36 -3.96 -2.53
N LYS A 26 -8.37 -3.70 -1.67
CA LYS A 26 -8.40 -2.58 -0.73
C LYS A 26 -7.08 -1.83 -0.72
N TYR A 27 -7.17 -0.52 -0.61
CA TYR A 27 -6.01 0.37 -0.62
C TYR A 27 -5.72 0.94 0.77
N VAL A 28 -4.44 1.09 1.08
CA VAL A 28 -3.93 1.69 2.32
C VAL A 28 -3.12 2.92 1.95
N THR A 29 -3.38 4.05 2.62
CA THR A 29 -2.66 5.31 2.43
C THR A 29 -1.60 5.46 3.51
N CYS A 30 -0.40 5.85 3.11
CA CYS A 30 0.72 6.18 3.98
C CYS A 30 1.17 7.62 3.67
N GLY A 31 1.00 8.52 4.62
CA GLY A 31 1.45 9.92 4.56
C GLY A 31 2.83 10.16 5.17
N THR A 32 3.39 9.19 5.91
CA THR A 32 4.72 9.30 6.52
C THR A 32 5.63 8.13 6.19
N ALA A 33 6.95 8.32 6.36
CA ALA A 33 7.93 7.26 6.18
C ALA A 33 7.73 6.11 7.18
N GLU A 34 7.30 6.41 8.41
CA GLU A 34 6.99 5.43 9.44
C GLU A 34 5.82 4.53 9.03
N GLU A 35 4.76 5.12 8.46
CA GLU A 35 3.60 4.39 7.96
C GLU A 35 3.97 3.49 6.78
N VAL A 36 4.80 3.99 5.85
CA VAL A 36 5.32 3.18 4.73
C VAL A 36 6.14 2.00 5.26
N ALA A 37 7.07 2.25 6.19
CA ALA A 37 7.91 1.21 6.76
C ALA A 37 7.06 0.17 7.52
N GLN A 38 5.97 0.60 8.17
CA GLN A 38 5.03 -0.29 8.83
C GLN A 38 4.26 -1.15 7.82
N ALA A 39 3.78 -0.56 6.73
CA ALA A 39 3.07 -1.29 5.68
C ALA A 39 3.95 -2.40 5.05
N ILE A 40 5.24 -2.14 4.86
CA ILE A 40 6.21 -3.15 4.37
C ILE A 40 6.41 -4.26 5.41
N ARG A 41 6.66 -3.91 6.68
CA ARG A 41 6.86 -4.89 7.77
C ARG A 41 5.64 -5.81 7.96
N GLU A 42 4.44 -5.25 7.84
CA GLU A 42 3.19 -6.00 7.96
C GLU A 42 2.81 -6.75 6.68
N MET A 43 3.61 -6.67 5.62
CA MET A 43 3.35 -7.27 4.32
C MET A 43 2.04 -6.79 3.66
N VAL A 44 1.60 -5.56 3.94
CA VAL A 44 0.56 -4.86 3.17
C VAL A 44 0.95 -4.85 1.70
N VAL A 45 2.21 -4.52 1.44
CA VAL A 45 2.86 -4.60 0.13
C VAL A 45 4.12 -5.47 0.27
N ARG A 46 4.41 -6.26 -0.76
CA ARG A 46 5.59 -7.12 -0.89
C ARG A 46 5.84 -7.45 -2.35
N GLY A 47 6.99 -8.06 -2.64
CA GLY A 47 7.40 -8.45 -3.99
C GLY A 47 8.15 -7.34 -4.70
#